data_AF-A0A096AHT3-F1
#
_entry.id   AF-A0A096AHT3-F1
#
_cell.length_a   1.000
_cell.length_b   1.000
_cell.length_c   1.000
_cell.angle_alpha   90.00
_cell.angle_beta   90.00
_cell.angle_gamma   90.00
#
_symmetry.space_group_name_H-M   'P 1'
#
loop_
_entity.id
_entity.type
_entity.pdbx_description
1 polymer ?
#
loop_
_entity_poly.entity_id
_entity_poly.type
_entity_poly.pdbx_seq_one_letter_code
_entity_poly.pdbx_strand_id
1 'polypeptide(L)'
;LDEVGELPLATQARLLRVLETGEYIRVGGQEIRKTDVRIVAATNVNMQKAVSEGKFREDLYYRLNTIPIQMPPLRDRGEDIVLLFRLFAMQMAEKYYLPKITLTDEARQILLQYKWPGNVRQLKNITEQMSVLSEKREIDAETLLHFIPRDQDSTQLATIQSGGSHSYESEREILYKILYELRGNVSDLRRDLNNVRKQLEESRQLNGASGFQPTPSTVSNLPATTSKQPITPTRTIEQVEDAVAEEISEPETLNLNDIGKQLVEKALERNNGNRKKAALELGISDRTLYRRIRQYGLDKD
;
A
#
# COMPACT_ATOMS: atom_id res chain seq x y z
N LEU A 1 9.77 16.99 18.76
CA LEU A 1 8.78 16.87 17.68
C LEU A 1 9.43 16.04 16.58
N ASP A 2 8.88 14.88 16.29
CA ASP A 2 9.36 14.06 15.17
C ASP A 2 8.51 14.35 13.93
N GLU A 3 9.09 14.16 12.75
CA GLU A 3 8.43 14.34 11.45
C GLU A 3 7.73 15.70 11.26
N VAL A 4 8.38 16.79 11.72
CA VAL A 4 7.77 18.14 11.72
C VAL A 4 7.36 18.63 10.32
N GLY A 5 8.04 18.15 9.27
CA GLY A 5 7.77 18.49 7.87
C GLY A 5 6.42 17.98 7.35
N GLU A 6 5.82 16.98 7.99
CA GLU A 6 4.53 16.38 7.60
C GLU A 6 3.34 17.03 8.32
N LEU A 7 3.57 18.05 9.15
CA LEU A 7 2.50 18.70 9.91
C LEU A 7 1.54 19.46 8.99
N PRO A 8 0.21 19.35 9.19
CA PRO A 8 -0.76 20.18 8.47
C PRO A 8 -0.53 21.67 8.72
N LEU A 9 -0.80 22.53 7.73
CA LEU A 9 -0.61 23.99 7.82
C LEU A 9 -1.30 24.63 9.04
N ALA A 10 -2.48 24.13 9.42
CA ALA A 10 -3.20 24.61 10.61
C ALA A 10 -2.43 24.33 11.91
N THR A 11 -1.76 23.18 11.99
CA THR A 11 -0.91 22.81 13.14
C THR A 11 0.39 23.60 13.13
N GLN A 12 0.96 23.88 11.95
CA GLN A 12 2.14 24.74 11.81
C GLN A 12 1.89 26.14 12.38
N ALA A 13 0.73 26.75 12.09
CA ALA A 13 0.36 28.07 12.65
C ALA A 13 0.24 28.05 14.19
N ARG A 14 -0.29 26.97 14.76
CA ARG A 14 -0.37 26.81 16.22
C ARG A 14 1.01 26.64 16.84
N LEU A 15 1.89 25.87 16.19
CA LEU A 15 3.26 25.68 16.66
C LEU A 15 4.06 26.99 16.60
N LEU A 16 3.88 27.78 15.54
CA LEU A 16 4.47 29.12 15.43
C LEU A 16 4.06 30.01 16.60
N ARG A 17 2.77 30.02 16.98
CA ARG A 17 2.30 30.80 18.15
C ARG A 17 3.03 30.39 19.43
N VAL A 18 3.20 29.09 19.67
CA VAL A 18 3.92 28.60 20.86
C VAL A 18 5.39 29.02 20.81
N LEU A 19 6.03 28.97 19.64
CA LEU A 19 7.43 29.36 19.46
C LEU A 19 7.67 30.87 19.63
N GLU A 20 6.71 31.70 19.23
CA GLU A 20 6.89 33.16 19.26
C GLU A 20 6.46 33.78 20.59
N THR A 21 5.30 33.39 21.13
CA THR A 21 4.73 34.04 22.32
C THR A 21 4.74 33.15 23.56
N GLY A 22 5.09 31.87 23.42
CA GLY A 22 4.97 30.87 24.49
C GLY A 22 3.52 30.55 24.84
N GLU A 23 2.56 31.02 24.04
CA GLU A 23 1.13 30.88 24.34
C GLU A 23 0.49 29.69 23.63
N TYR A 24 -0.41 29.01 24.34
CA TYR A 24 -1.23 27.95 23.79
C TYR A 24 -2.64 27.94 24.39
N ILE A 25 -3.56 27.28 23.67
CA ILE A 25 -4.93 27.05 24.11
C ILE A 25 -5.17 25.54 24.11
N ARG A 26 -5.78 25.02 25.18
CA ARG A 26 -6.17 23.60 25.26
C ARG A 26 -7.29 23.32 24.27
N VAL A 27 -7.35 22.10 23.74
CA VAL A 27 -8.46 21.69 22.86
C VAL A 27 -9.78 21.84 23.62
N GLY A 28 -10.74 22.58 23.06
CA GLY A 28 -12.03 22.90 23.69
C GLY A 28 -11.98 23.96 24.79
N GLY A 29 -10.79 24.46 25.14
CA GLY A 29 -10.63 25.59 26.06
C GLY A 29 -10.63 26.93 25.33
N GLN A 30 -10.87 28.00 26.07
CA GLN A 30 -10.76 29.39 25.59
C GLN A 30 -9.66 30.17 26.32
N GLU A 31 -9.13 29.62 27.42
CA GLU A 31 -8.07 30.25 28.20
C GLU A 31 -6.72 30.12 27.50
N ILE A 32 -6.07 31.26 27.32
CA ILE A 32 -4.67 31.35 26.88
C ILE A 32 -3.78 31.01 28.07
N ARG A 33 -2.83 30.09 27.86
CA ARG A 33 -1.84 29.70 28.87
C ARG A 33 -0.44 29.90 28.31
N LYS A 34 0.52 30.21 29.19
CA LYS A 34 1.93 30.37 28.83
C LYS A 34 2.74 29.16 29.24
N THR A 35 3.74 28.82 28.45
CA THR A 35 4.71 27.75 28.72
C THR A 35 6.09 28.18 28.25
N ASP A 36 7.11 27.67 28.92
CA ASP A 36 8.51 27.81 28.52
C ASP A 36 9.06 26.42 28.19
N VAL A 37 9.43 26.21 26.93
CA VAL A 37 9.82 24.91 26.40
C VAL A 37 11.00 25.02 25.46
N ARG A 38 11.94 24.08 25.57
CA ARG A 38 12.99 23.89 24.56
C ARG A 38 12.49 22.92 23.49
N ILE A 39 12.36 23.40 22.26
CA ILE A 39 11.91 22.58 21.14
C ILE A 39 13.11 21.94 20.44
N VAL A 40 13.06 20.62 20.29
CA VAL A 40 13.93 19.84 19.39
C VAL A 40 13.02 19.21 18.34
N ALA A 41 13.32 19.46 17.07
CA ALA A 41 12.54 18.97 15.95
C ALA A 41 13.41 18.10 15.02
N ALA A 42 12.80 17.08 14.41
CA ALA A 42 13.42 16.23 13.42
C ALA A 42 12.50 16.08 12.20
N THR A 43 13.09 15.87 11.03
CA THR A 43 12.37 15.58 9.79
C THR A 43 13.29 14.87 8.80
N ASN A 44 12.71 14.01 7.96
CA ASN A 44 13.33 13.39 6.81
C ASN A 44 13.00 14.12 5.48
N VAL A 45 12.15 15.16 5.53
CA VAL A 45 11.72 15.92 4.36
C VAL A 45 12.74 17.02 4.05
N ASN A 46 12.97 17.29 2.76
CA ASN A 46 13.74 18.47 2.35
C ASN A 46 12.91 19.74 2.63
N MET A 47 13.26 20.43 3.71
CA MET A 47 12.52 21.61 4.17
C MET A 47 12.53 22.77 3.18
N GLN A 48 13.62 22.99 2.45
CA GLN A 48 13.71 24.06 1.46
C GLN A 48 12.70 23.83 0.32
N LYS A 49 12.64 22.58 -0.17
CA LYS A 49 11.66 22.19 -1.18
C LYS A 49 10.22 22.30 -0.64
N ALA A 50 9.97 21.83 0.58
CA ALA A 50 8.64 21.91 1.19
C ALA A 50 8.13 23.35 1.37
N VAL A 51 9.03 24.30 1.67
CA VAL A 51 8.72 25.74 1.73
C VAL A 51 8.39 26.27 0.33
N SER A 52 9.21 25.96 -0.68
CA SER A 52 8.96 26.42 -2.06
C SER A 52 7.65 25.89 -2.66
N GLU A 53 7.22 24.69 -2.25
CA GLU A 53 5.96 24.07 -2.66
C GLU A 53 4.75 24.54 -1.84
N GLY A 54 4.94 25.42 -0.85
CA GLY A 54 3.87 25.92 0.03
C GLY A 54 3.31 24.86 1.01
N LYS A 55 3.95 23.69 1.12
CA LYS A 55 3.59 22.63 2.08
C LYS A 55 4.04 22.96 3.50
N PHE A 56 5.08 23.78 3.62
CA PHE A 56 5.61 24.23 4.90
C PHE A 56 5.74 25.74 4.93
N ARG A 57 5.35 26.37 6.04
CA ARG A 57 5.44 27.82 6.17
C ARG A 57 6.88 28.29 6.38
N GLU A 58 7.26 29.32 5.65
CA GLU A 58 8.59 29.91 5.71
C GLU A 58 8.90 30.51 7.11
N ASP A 59 7.92 31.17 7.73
CA ASP A 59 8.05 31.76 9.07
C ASP A 59 8.40 30.72 10.15
N LEU A 60 7.74 29.57 10.13
CA LEU A 60 8.01 28.46 11.02
C LEU A 60 9.38 27.82 10.74
N TYR A 61 9.78 27.73 9.46
CA TYR A 61 11.07 27.16 9.08
C TYR A 61 12.22 27.96 9.69
N TYR A 62 12.22 29.28 9.58
CA TYR A 62 13.28 30.11 10.16
C TYR A 62 13.32 30.07 11.70
N ARG A 63 12.17 29.86 12.37
CA ARG A 63 12.12 29.69 13.83
C ARG A 63 12.69 28.35 14.30
N LEU A 64 12.43 27.28 13.54
CA LEU A 64 12.92 25.94 13.88
C LEU A 64 14.38 25.73 13.47
N ASN A 65 14.80 26.30 12.34
CA ASN A 65 16.12 26.09 11.74
C ASN A 65 17.21 27.02 12.33
N THR A 66 17.21 27.20 13.65
CA THR A 66 18.22 28.03 14.33
C THR A 66 19.58 27.33 14.40
N ILE A 67 19.58 26.04 14.76
CA ILE A 67 20.80 25.21 14.84
C ILE A 67 20.51 23.91 14.08
N PRO A 68 20.84 23.83 12.79
CA PRO A 68 20.65 22.61 12.01
C PRO A 68 21.67 21.54 12.43
N ILE A 69 21.18 20.32 12.66
CA ILE A 69 22.02 19.14 12.86
C ILE A 69 21.66 18.14 11.76
N GLN A 70 22.60 17.93 10.82
CA GLN A 70 22.42 16.94 9.78
C GLN A 70 22.86 15.57 10.31
N MET A 71 21.93 14.61 10.35
CA MET A 71 22.22 13.25 10.75
C MET A 71 22.77 12.45 9.56
N PRO A 72 24.04 11.98 9.61
CA PRO A 72 24.59 11.19 8.52
C PRO A 72 23.93 9.79 8.48
N PRO A 73 23.71 9.23 7.27
CA PRO A 73 23.22 7.88 7.11
C PRO A 73 24.23 6.88 7.68
N LEU A 74 23.76 5.67 7.97
CA LEU A 74 24.54 4.63 8.63
C LEU A 74 25.80 4.24 7.85
N ARG A 75 25.72 4.25 6.51
CA ARG A 75 26.85 3.91 5.63
C ARG A 75 28.05 4.87 5.75
N ASP A 76 27.80 6.14 6.10
CA ASP A 76 28.84 7.16 6.20
C ASP A 76 29.54 7.12 7.59
N ARG A 77 29.09 6.23 8.48
CA ARG A 77 29.62 6.08 9.85
C ARG A 77 30.73 5.03 9.97
N GLY A 78 31.06 4.30 8.90
CA GLY A 78 32.15 3.34 8.87
C GLY A 78 32.01 2.20 9.90
N GLU A 79 32.95 2.10 10.83
CA GLU A 79 33.03 0.99 11.80
C GLU A 79 31.90 0.97 12.85
N ASP A 80 31.17 2.07 13.01
CA ASP A 80 30.01 2.17 13.91
C ASP A 80 28.95 1.09 13.60
N ILE A 81 28.85 0.65 12.33
CA ILE A 81 27.91 -0.39 11.90
C ILE A 81 28.15 -1.69 12.67
N VAL A 82 29.42 -2.07 12.82
CA VAL A 82 29.83 -3.31 13.50
C VAL A 82 29.60 -3.19 15.00
N LEU A 83 29.87 -2.01 15.57
CA LEU A 83 29.63 -1.73 16.99
C LEU A 83 28.13 -1.76 17.31
N LEU A 84 27.30 -1.13 16.47
CA LEU A 84 25.85 -1.14 16.60
C LEU A 84 25.28 -2.54 16.44
N PHE A 85 25.78 -3.33 15.49
CA PHE A 85 25.40 -4.74 15.37
C PHE A 85 25.68 -5.51 16.66
N ARG A 86 26.89 -5.36 17.23
CA ARG A 86 27.25 -6.02 18.49
C ARG A 86 26.34 -5.59 19.64
N LEU A 87 26.00 -4.30 19.72
CA LEU A 87 25.06 -3.77 20.70
C LEU A 87 23.69 -4.42 20.55
N PHE A 88 23.13 -4.47 19.34
CA PHE A 88 21.82 -5.08 19.10
C PHE A 88 21.82 -6.58 19.35
N ALA A 89 22.86 -7.31 18.92
CA ALA A 89 23.00 -8.74 19.19
C ALA A 89 23.01 -9.02 20.70
N MET A 90 23.69 -8.20 21.49
CA MET A 90 23.69 -8.30 22.96
C MET A 90 22.31 -8.02 23.55
N GLN A 91 21.62 -6.97 23.08
CA GLN A 91 20.26 -6.66 23.53
C GLN A 91 19.25 -7.75 23.19
N MET A 92 19.38 -8.41 22.03
CA MET A 92 18.49 -9.51 21.64
C MET A 92 18.77 -10.77 22.45
N ALA A 93 20.05 -11.07 22.71
CA ALA A 93 20.46 -12.17 23.58
C ALA A 93 19.83 -12.04 24.98
N GLU A 94 19.87 -10.83 25.56
CA GLU A 94 19.27 -10.54 26.86
C GLU A 94 17.73 -10.59 26.82
N LYS A 95 17.11 -9.96 25.82
CA LYS A 95 15.65 -9.89 25.68
C LYS A 95 14.99 -11.26 25.47
N TYR A 96 15.61 -12.13 24.70
CA TYR A 96 15.07 -13.44 24.34
C TYR A 96 15.71 -14.61 25.09
N TYR A 97 16.64 -14.34 26.02
CA TYR A 97 17.43 -15.35 26.73
C TYR A 97 18.14 -16.33 25.77
N LEU A 98 18.60 -15.81 24.63
CA LEU A 98 19.32 -16.56 23.61
C LEU A 98 20.83 -16.30 23.73
N PRO A 99 21.69 -17.24 23.31
CA PRO A 99 23.11 -16.96 23.21
C PRO A 99 23.36 -15.88 22.15
N LYS A 100 24.28 -14.95 22.46
CA LYS A 100 24.66 -13.86 21.55
C LYS A 100 25.19 -14.41 20.23
N ILE A 101 24.83 -13.74 19.14
CA ILE A 101 25.37 -14.01 17.83
C ILE A 101 26.65 -13.18 17.58
N THR A 102 27.59 -13.75 16.84
CA THR A 102 28.83 -13.10 16.39
C THR A 102 28.93 -13.18 14.88
N LEU A 103 29.60 -12.20 14.28
CA LEU A 103 29.88 -12.18 12.84
C LEU A 103 31.28 -12.70 12.59
N THR A 104 31.42 -13.51 11.54
CA THR A 104 32.71 -13.79 10.90
C THR A 104 33.29 -12.52 10.26
N ASP A 105 34.59 -12.52 9.96
CA ASP A 105 35.24 -11.36 9.37
C ASP A 105 34.74 -11.09 7.94
N GLU A 106 34.38 -12.14 7.18
CA GLU A 106 33.76 -12.03 5.87
C GLU A 106 32.37 -11.39 5.95
N ALA A 107 31.55 -11.81 6.93
CA ALA A 107 30.24 -11.22 7.17
C ALA A 107 30.35 -9.75 7.59
N ARG A 108 31.37 -9.38 8.36
CA ARG A 108 31.64 -7.98 8.72
C ARG A 108 31.89 -7.11 7.50
N GLN A 109 32.66 -7.59 6.52
CA GLN A 109 32.93 -6.84 5.30
C GLN A 109 31.66 -6.58 4.49
N ILE A 110 30.78 -7.59 4.37
CA ILE A 110 29.49 -7.42 3.69
C ILE A 110 28.61 -6.39 4.42
N LEU A 111 28.60 -6.44 5.76
CA LEU A 111 27.85 -5.50 6.59
C LEU A 111 28.31 -4.05 6.36
N LEU A 112 29.62 -3.82 6.19
CA LEU A 112 30.21 -2.49 5.93
C LEU A 112 29.93 -1.99 4.51
N GLN A 113 29.92 -2.89 3.52
CA GLN A 113 29.70 -2.52 2.11
C GLN A 113 28.22 -2.29 1.78
N TYR A 114 27.30 -2.81 2.59
CA TYR A 114 25.87 -2.67 2.33
C TYR A 114 25.38 -1.23 2.51
N LYS A 115 24.42 -0.81 1.67
CA LYS A 115 23.93 0.58 1.62
C LYS A 115 23.06 0.99 2.82
N TRP A 116 22.43 0.03 3.49
CA TRP A 116 21.50 0.28 4.61
C TRP A 116 20.41 1.33 4.29
N PRO A 117 19.53 1.10 3.29
CA PRO A 117 18.44 2.04 2.98
C PRO A 117 17.56 2.40 4.19
N GLY A 118 17.34 1.47 5.12
CA GLY A 118 16.60 1.73 6.37
C GLY A 118 17.47 2.15 7.56
N ASN A 119 18.76 2.47 7.33
CA ASN A 119 19.75 2.85 8.35
C ASN A 119 19.72 1.90 9.57
N VAL A 120 19.80 2.46 10.78
CA VAL A 120 19.84 1.73 12.05
C VAL A 120 18.59 0.87 12.28
N ARG A 121 17.42 1.27 11.75
CA ARG A 121 16.18 0.47 11.87
C ARG A 121 16.33 -0.85 11.13
N GLN A 122 16.86 -0.81 9.91
CA GLN A 122 17.11 -2.02 9.12
C GLN A 122 18.17 -2.91 9.77
N LEU A 123 19.28 -2.33 10.23
CA LEU A 123 20.33 -3.09 10.93
C LEU A 123 19.77 -3.80 12.16
N LYS A 124 18.98 -3.11 12.98
CA LYS A 124 18.34 -3.69 14.16
C LYS A 124 17.42 -4.85 13.78
N ASN A 125 16.53 -4.66 12.80
CA ASN A 125 15.57 -5.67 12.38
C ASN A 125 16.27 -6.93 11.84
N ILE A 126 17.30 -6.75 11.01
CA ILE A 126 18.09 -7.87 10.47
C ILE A 126 18.82 -8.60 11.60
N THR A 127 19.41 -7.87 12.54
CA THR A 127 20.09 -8.47 13.71
C THR A 127 19.10 -9.26 14.59
N GLU A 128 17.90 -8.74 14.79
CA GLU A 128 16.81 -9.40 15.52
C GLU A 128 16.38 -10.69 14.81
N GLN A 129 16.10 -10.61 13.50
CA GLN A 129 15.75 -11.78 12.68
C GLN A 129 16.84 -12.85 12.74
N MET A 130 18.10 -12.46 12.57
CA MET A 130 19.24 -13.37 12.68
C MET A 130 19.34 -14.02 14.05
N SER A 131 19.13 -13.27 15.14
CA SER A 131 19.23 -13.80 16.50
C SER A 131 18.17 -14.87 16.78
N VAL A 132 16.99 -14.71 16.20
CA VAL A 132 15.84 -15.61 16.39
C VAL A 132 15.88 -16.81 15.44
N LEU A 133 16.24 -16.61 14.17
CA LEU A 133 16.13 -17.63 13.12
C LEU A 133 17.41 -18.44 12.92
N SER A 134 18.57 -17.94 13.35
CA SER A 134 19.83 -18.66 13.15
C SER A 134 20.01 -19.74 14.21
N GLU A 135 20.16 -20.99 13.75
CA GLU A 135 20.53 -22.11 14.61
C GLU A 135 21.99 -21.97 15.09
N LYS A 136 22.87 -21.56 14.17
CA LYS A 136 24.28 -21.25 14.46
C LYS A 136 24.39 -19.86 15.09
N ARG A 137 25.31 -19.73 16.06
CA ARG A 137 25.58 -18.45 16.75
C ARG A 137 26.71 -17.65 16.13
N GLU A 138 27.54 -18.29 15.31
CA GLU A 138 28.47 -17.62 14.42
C GLU A 138 27.81 -17.49 13.05
N ILE A 139 27.76 -16.27 12.53
CA ILE A 139 27.06 -15.93 11.30
C ILE A 139 28.09 -15.72 10.19
N ASP A 140 27.99 -16.58 9.17
CA ASP A 140 28.81 -16.54 7.97
C ASP A 140 28.27 -15.51 6.96
N ALA A 141 29.12 -15.12 6.01
CA ALA A 141 28.77 -14.24 4.91
C ALA A 141 27.52 -14.71 4.14
N GLU A 142 27.43 -16.01 3.85
CA GLU A 142 26.29 -16.59 3.14
C GLU A 142 25.01 -16.44 3.94
N THR A 143 25.02 -16.83 5.22
CA THR A 143 23.87 -16.69 6.12
C THR A 143 23.40 -15.24 6.20
N LEU A 144 24.32 -14.29 6.36
CA LEU A 144 24.01 -12.86 6.37
C LEU A 144 23.31 -12.40 5.07
N LEU A 145 23.78 -12.87 3.90
CA LEU A 145 23.18 -12.54 2.60
C LEU A 145 21.77 -13.11 2.39
N HIS A 146 21.35 -14.11 3.17
CA HIS A 146 19.96 -14.60 3.14
C HIS A 146 19.01 -13.66 3.88
N PHE A 147 19.50 -12.97 4.93
CA PHE A 147 18.71 -12.02 5.71
C PHE A 147 18.74 -10.60 5.16
N ILE A 148 19.83 -10.22 4.49
CA ILE A 148 19.94 -8.93 3.83
C ILE A 148 19.16 -8.97 2.51
N PRO A 149 18.17 -8.08 2.28
CA PRO A 149 17.49 -7.99 0.99
C PRO A 149 18.50 -7.69 -0.12
N ARG A 150 18.57 -8.58 -1.12
CA ARG A 150 19.27 -8.33 -2.38
C ARG A 150 18.45 -7.35 -3.19
N ASP A 151 18.79 -6.09 -3.03
CA ASP A 151 18.07 -4.96 -3.60
C ASP A 151 18.21 -4.96 -5.14
N GLN A 152 17.32 -5.68 -5.84
CA GLN A 152 17.14 -5.53 -7.29
C GLN A 152 16.19 -4.37 -7.64
N ASP A 153 15.37 -3.91 -6.68
CA ASP A 153 14.26 -2.98 -6.95
C ASP A 153 14.47 -1.53 -6.47
N SER A 154 15.48 -1.21 -5.63
CA SER A 154 15.77 0.20 -5.28
C SER A 154 16.64 0.95 -6.30
N THR A 155 16.87 0.37 -7.47
CA THR A 155 17.58 1.04 -8.56
C THR A 155 16.61 1.25 -9.73
N GLN A 156 16.26 2.52 -9.97
CA GLN A 156 15.45 3.04 -11.10
C GLN A 156 13.96 3.26 -10.85
N LEU A 157 13.62 4.17 -9.93
CA LEU A 157 12.78 5.27 -10.39
C LEU A 157 13.67 6.10 -11.32
N ALA A 158 13.46 5.98 -12.62
CA ALA A 158 14.14 6.81 -13.61
C ALA A 158 14.01 8.27 -13.17
N THR A 159 15.14 8.92 -12.91
CA THR A 159 15.17 10.37 -12.77
C THR A 159 14.78 10.93 -14.13
N ILE A 160 13.52 11.35 -14.28
CA ILE A 160 13.17 12.31 -15.32
C ILE A 160 13.99 13.55 -14.97
N GLN A 161 14.98 13.87 -15.80
CA GLN A 161 15.81 15.06 -15.63
C GLN A 161 14.89 16.28 -15.63
N SER A 162 14.59 16.81 -14.45
CA SER A 162 13.92 18.11 -14.31
C SER A 162 14.95 19.20 -14.57
N GLY A 163 15.33 19.36 -15.83
CA GLY A 163 16.32 20.32 -16.29
C GLY A 163 15.96 20.85 -17.67
N GLY A 164 14.90 21.67 -17.73
CA GLY A 164 14.50 22.41 -18.94
C GLY A 164 13.01 22.24 -19.23
N SER A 165 12.26 23.35 -19.15
CA SER A 165 10.88 23.55 -19.61
C SER A 165 10.00 22.29 -19.69
N HIS A 166 9.29 21.98 -18.59
CA HIS A 166 8.31 20.90 -18.52
C HIS A 166 7.15 21.17 -19.48
N SER A 167 7.23 20.62 -20.70
CA SER A 167 6.05 20.51 -21.57
C SER A 167 5.23 19.32 -21.08
N TYR A 168 3.98 19.59 -20.68
CA TYR A 168 2.95 18.59 -20.40
C TYR A 168 2.85 17.50 -21.49
N GLU A 169 3.33 17.78 -22.69
CA GLU A 169 3.36 16.89 -23.85
C GLU A 169 4.34 15.72 -23.66
N SER A 170 5.50 15.94 -23.03
CA SER A 170 6.50 14.90 -22.78
C SER A 170 6.07 13.93 -21.68
N GLU A 171 5.42 14.42 -20.62
CA GLU A 171 4.80 13.54 -19.61
C GLU A 171 3.65 12.73 -20.21
N ARG A 172 2.85 13.35 -21.09
CA ARG A 172 1.74 12.69 -21.77
C ARG A 172 2.23 11.56 -22.68
N GLU A 173 3.31 11.75 -23.43
CA GLU A 173 3.91 10.70 -24.27
C GLU A 173 4.46 9.53 -23.45
N ILE A 174 5.13 9.79 -22.33
CA ILE A 174 5.64 8.75 -21.43
C ILE A 174 4.48 7.93 -20.84
N LEU A 175 3.41 8.61 -20.39
CA LEU A 175 2.22 7.94 -19.87
C LEU A 175 1.53 7.11 -20.95
N TYR A 176 1.42 7.61 -22.19
CA TYR A 176 0.86 6.83 -23.30
C TYR A 176 1.71 5.60 -23.63
N LYS A 177 3.03 5.72 -23.58
CA LYS A 177 3.94 4.59 -23.82
C LYS A 177 3.78 3.50 -22.76
N ILE A 178 3.71 3.88 -21.48
CA ILE A 178 3.48 2.95 -20.36
C ILE A 178 2.09 2.30 -20.47
N LEU A 179 1.05 3.07 -20.80
CA LEU A 179 -0.30 2.53 -21.00
C LEU A 179 -0.36 1.55 -22.19
N TYR A 180 0.39 1.83 -23.26
CA TYR A 180 0.47 0.94 -24.42
C TYR A 180 1.19 -0.38 -24.08
N GLU A 181 2.27 -0.30 -23.31
CA GLU A 181 3.04 -1.46 -22.84
C GLU A 181 2.22 -2.33 -21.89
N LEU A 182 1.47 -1.71 -20.96
CA LEU A 182 0.54 -2.42 -20.09
C LEU A 182 -0.60 -3.09 -20.87
N ARG A 183 -1.12 -2.44 -21.92
CA ARG A 183 -2.15 -3.03 -22.80
C ARG A 183 -1.62 -4.28 -23.51
N GLY A 184 -0.38 -4.22 -24.02
CA GLY A 184 0.28 -5.37 -24.65
C GLY A 184 0.40 -6.56 -23.68
N ASN A 185 0.92 -6.30 -22.48
CA ASN A 185 1.09 -7.34 -21.45
C ASN A 185 -0.24 -7.97 -21.02
N VAL A 186 -1.34 -7.20 -20.97
CA VAL A 186 -2.68 -7.73 -20.68
C VAL A 186 -3.22 -8.59 -21.82
N SER A 187 -2.96 -8.22 -23.07
CA SER A 187 -3.34 -9.02 -24.24
C SER A 187 -2.59 -10.36 -24.28
N ASP A 188 -1.29 -10.34 -23.99
CA ASP A 188 -0.46 -11.55 -23.94
C ASP A 188 -0.89 -12.47 -22.79
N LEU A 189 -1.13 -11.91 -21.60
CA LEU A 189 -1.66 -12.67 -20.47
C LEU A 189 -3.02 -13.32 -20.78
N ARG A 190 -3.90 -12.60 -21.49
CA ARG A 190 -5.21 -13.14 -21.90
C ARG A 190 -5.07 -14.28 -22.91
N ARG A 191 -4.07 -14.20 -23.79
CA ARG A 191 -3.74 -15.26 -24.75
C ARG A 191 -3.18 -16.50 -24.05
N ASP A 192 -2.31 -16.31 -23.07
CA ASP A 192 -1.75 -17.40 -22.26
C ASP A 192 -2.83 -18.09 -21.43
N LEU A 193 -3.73 -17.34 -20.80
CA LEU A 193 -4.88 -17.91 -20.08
C LEU A 193 -5.80 -18.73 -21.00
N ASN A 194 -6.02 -18.27 -22.23
CA ASN A 194 -6.81 -19.02 -23.22
C ASN A 194 -6.09 -20.30 -23.66
N ASN A 195 -4.76 -20.27 -23.81
CA ASN A 195 -3.97 -21.46 -24.13
C ASN A 195 -3.97 -22.48 -22.98
N VAL A 196 -3.83 -22.02 -21.74
CA VAL A 196 -3.91 -22.87 -20.53
C VAL A 196 -5.30 -23.50 -20.41
N ARG A 197 -6.36 -22.72 -20.66
CA ARG A 197 -7.73 -23.23 -20.67
C ARG A 197 -7.93 -24.32 -21.73
N LYS A 198 -7.37 -24.13 -22.92
CA LYS A 198 -7.45 -25.11 -24.02
C LYS A 198 -6.72 -26.40 -23.69
N GLN A 199 -5.54 -26.33 -23.07
CA GLN A 199 -4.82 -27.50 -22.53
C GLN A 199 -5.60 -28.21 -21.41
N LEU A 200 -6.32 -27.46 -20.57
CA LEU A 200 -7.15 -28.04 -19.52
C LEU A 200 -8.40 -28.77 -20.08
N GLU A 201 -8.96 -28.26 -21.19
CA GLU A 201 -10.06 -28.91 -21.89
C GLU A 201 -9.59 -30.16 -22.66
N GLU A 202 -8.40 -30.11 -23.29
CA GLU A 202 -7.77 -31.27 -23.95
C GLU A 202 -7.39 -32.37 -22.93
N SER A 203 -6.83 -32.01 -21.78
CA SER A 203 -6.53 -32.98 -20.71
C SER A 203 -7.78 -33.57 -20.04
N ARG A 204 -8.90 -32.83 -20.00
CA ARG A 204 -10.19 -33.34 -19.55
C ARG A 204 -10.84 -34.29 -20.55
N GLN A 205 -10.64 -34.09 -21.85
CA GLN A 205 -11.13 -35.01 -22.89
C GLN A 205 -10.34 -36.33 -22.94
N LEU A 206 -9.09 -36.33 -22.46
CA LEU A 206 -8.24 -37.54 -22.40
C LEU A 206 -8.50 -38.44 -21.18
N ASN A 207 -9.17 -37.94 -20.12
CA ASN A 207 -9.44 -38.69 -18.87
C ASN A 207 -10.90 -39.14 -18.68
N GLY A 208 -11.70 -39.15 -19.75
CA GLY A 208 -13.13 -39.49 -19.72
C GLY A 208 -13.42 -40.99 -19.71
N ALA A 209 -13.04 -41.73 -18.66
CA ALA A 209 -13.63 -43.04 -18.33
C ALA A 209 -13.33 -43.45 -16.88
N SER A 210 -14.25 -43.15 -15.95
CA SER A 210 -14.69 -44.03 -14.85
C SER A 210 -15.55 -43.24 -13.86
N GLY A 211 -16.78 -43.72 -13.63
CA GLY A 211 -17.75 -43.07 -12.77
C GLY A 211 -17.48 -43.28 -11.27
N PHE A 212 -18.01 -42.37 -10.47
CA PHE A 212 -18.41 -42.64 -9.09
C PHE A 212 -19.39 -41.57 -8.60
N GLN A 213 -20.56 -42.00 -8.11
CA GLN A 213 -21.48 -41.21 -7.27
C GLN A 213 -21.18 -41.52 -5.80
N PRO A 214 -21.32 -40.53 -4.90
CA PRO A 214 -21.74 -40.88 -3.54
C PRO A 214 -22.85 -39.98 -2.95
N THR A 215 -23.55 -40.60 -2.00
CA THR A 215 -24.73 -40.23 -1.20
C THR A 215 -24.42 -39.26 -0.03
N PRO A 216 -25.45 -38.67 0.64
CA PRO A 216 -25.25 -37.75 1.77
C PRO A 216 -25.32 -38.45 3.15
N SER A 217 -24.47 -38.01 4.10
CA SER A 217 -24.49 -38.46 5.51
C SER A 217 -24.49 -37.28 6.48
N THR A 218 -25.31 -37.40 7.51
CA THR A 218 -25.64 -36.46 8.60
C THR A 218 -24.68 -36.61 9.81
N VAL A 219 -24.21 -35.53 10.46
CA VAL A 219 -24.21 -35.31 11.95
C VAL A 219 -23.62 -33.94 12.43
N SER A 220 -24.44 -33.23 13.23
CA SER A 220 -24.21 -32.56 14.54
C SER A 220 -23.32 -31.30 14.78
N ASN A 221 -24.00 -30.20 15.16
CA ASN A 221 -23.81 -29.14 16.19
C ASN A 221 -22.44 -28.47 16.57
N LEU A 222 -22.35 -27.15 16.27
CA LEU A 222 -21.88 -25.91 16.98
C LEU A 222 -20.53 -25.83 17.77
N PRO A 223 -19.92 -24.62 18.00
CA PRO A 223 -20.33 -23.24 17.65
C PRO A 223 -19.27 -22.31 16.98
N ALA A 224 -19.77 -21.28 16.29
CA ALA A 224 -19.25 -19.93 15.99
C ALA A 224 -17.73 -19.64 15.84
N THR A 225 -17.32 -19.17 14.65
CA THR A 225 -16.60 -17.88 14.45
C THR A 225 -16.29 -17.61 12.97
N THR A 226 -16.76 -16.45 12.50
CA THR A 226 -16.10 -15.49 11.58
C THR A 226 -15.19 -16.01 10.44
N SER A 227 -15.64 -15.88 9.19
CA SER A 227 -15.01 -15.06 8.12
C SER A 227 -15.56 -15.44 6.74
N LYS A 228 -15.92 -14.41 5.96
CA LYS A 228 -16.46 -14.50 4.60
C LYS A 228 -15.33 -14.61 3.57
N GLN A 229 -15.44 -15.59 2.68
CA GLN A 229 -15.11 -15.53 1.24
C GLN A 229 -15.91 -16.69 0.56
N PRO A 230 -16.00 -16.81 -0.77
CA PRO A 230 -16.43 -15.83 -1.77
C PRO A 230 -17.45 -16.46 -2.78
N ILE A 231 -17.93 -15.66 -3.75
CA ILE A 231 -18.44 -16.01 -5.11
C ILE A 231 -19.69 -16.91 -5.31
N THR A 232 -20.61 -16.36 -6.13
CA THR A 232 -21.53 -17.01 -7.10
C THR A 232 -20.92 -18.21 -7.85
N PRO A 233 -21.63 -19.10 -8.59
CA PRO A 233 -22.90 -18.93 -9.34
C PRO A 233 -23.84 -20.18 -9.23
N THR A 234 -25.06 -20.25 -9.75
CA THR A 234 -25.40 -20.55 -11.16
C THR A 234 -26.91 -20.82 -11.21
N ARG A 235 -27.56 -20.37 -12.29
CA ARG A 235 -28.95 -20.68 -12.64
C ARG A 235 -28.92 -21.51 -13.92
N THR A 236 -29.63 -22.64 -13.93
CA THR A 236 -29.93 -23.46 -15.12
C THR A 236 -31.19 -22.88 -15.79
N ILE A 237 -31.05 -22.29 -16.98
CA ILE A 237 -31.43 -22.77 -18.34
C ILE A 237 -32.92 -23.09 -18.53
N GLU A 238 -33.55 -22.36 -19.46
CA GLU A 238 -34.59 -22.82 -20.41
C GLU A 238 -34.54 -21.86 -21.61
N GLN A 239 -33.97 -22.28 -22.76
CA GLN A 239 -34.61 -22.84 -23.99
C GLN A 239 -35.43 -21.80 -24.79
N VAL A 240 -34.86 -21.15 -25.82
CA VAL A 240 -34.62 -21.48 -27.26
C VAL A 240 -35.71 -20.83 -28.14
N GLU A 241 -35.30 -19.87 -28.99
CA GLU A 241 -35.77 -19.76 -30.38
C GLU A 241 -34.79 -18.92 -31.22
N ASP A 242 -34.66 -19.30 -32.50
CA ASP A 242 -33.57 -19.01 -33.44
C ASP A 242 -33.76 -17.74 -34.28
N ALA A 243 -32.63 -17.25 -34.83
CA ALA A 243 -32.47 -16.20 -35.86
C ALA A 243 -32.78 -14.76 -35.39
N VAL A 244 -31.93 -13.75 -35.54
CA VAL A 244 -31.15 -13.27 -36.70
C VAL A 244 -29.97 -12.42 -36.18
N ALA A 245 -28.84 -12.42 -36.89
CA ALA A 245 -27.68 -11.61 -36.56
C ALA A 245 -27.99 -10.10 -36.65
N GLU A 246 -28.01 -9.41 -35.52
CA GLU A 246 -27.86 -7.96 -35.45
C GLU A 246 -26.53 -7.63 -34.75
N GLU A 247 -25.66 -6.95 -35.49
CA GLU A 247 -24.48 -6.27 -34.98
C GLU A 247 -24.87 -5.37 -33.81
N ILE A 248 -24.50 -5.77 -32.59
CA ILE A 248 -24.56 -4.86 -31.45
C ILE A 248 -23.23 -4.12 -31.39
N SER A 249 -23.24 -2.93 -31.98
CA SER A 249 -22.31 -1.84 -31.70
C SER A 249 -22.10 -1.72 -30.19
N GLU A 250 -20.89 -2.01 -29.71
CA GLU A 250 -20.49 -1.69 -28.34
C GLU A 250 -20.59 -0.17 -28.14
N PRO A 251 -21.36 0.35 -27.17
CA PRO A 251 -21.25 1.76 -26.84
C PRO A 251 -19.92 2.00 -26.13
N GLU A 252 -19.06 2.73 -26.83
CA GLU A 252 -17.90 3.44 -26.30
C GLU A 252 -18.33 4.31 -25.12
N THR A 253 -17.75 4.03 -23.94
CA THR A 253 -17.22 4.98 -22.93
C THR A 253 -17.26 4.32 -21.54
N LEU A 254 -16.09 3.93 -21.03
CA LEU A 254 -15.92 3.39 -19.67
C LEU A 254 -15.95 4.52 -18.62
N ASN A 255 -17.04 5.29 -18.59
CA ASN A 255 -17.26 6.25 -17.53
C ASN A 255 -17.84 5.53 -16.30
N LEU A 256 -17.07 5.49 -15.21
CA LEU A 256 -17.42 4.78 -13.99
C LEU A 256 -18.74 5.28 -13.37
N ASN A 257 -19.09 6.55 -13.60
CA ASN A 257 -20.38 7.11 -13.17
C ASN A 257 -21.56 6.56 -13.98
N ASP A 258 -21.38 6.34 -15.28
CA ASP A 258 -22.45 5.87 -16.16
C ASP A 258 -22.74 4.39 -15.93
N ILE A 259 -21.69 3.58 -15.73
CA ILE A 259 -21.81 2.17 -15.30
C ILE A 259 -22.48 2.11 -13.91
N GLY A 260 -22.08 2.99 -12.99
CA GLY A 260 -22.65 3.09 -11.66
C GLY A 260 -24.14 3.46 -11.66
N LYS A 261 -24.55 4.36 -12.57
CA LYS A 261 -25.96 4.74 -12.76
C LYS A 261 -26.79 3.57 -13.28
N GLN A 262 -26.32 2.89 -14.33
CA GLN A 262 -27.01 1.74 -14.92
C GLN A 262 -27.21 0.59 -13.91
N LEU A 263 -26.22 0.35 -13.05
CA LEU A 263 -26.30 -0.65 -11.98
C LEU A 263 -27.36 -0.29 -10.93
N VAL A 264 -27.45 0.98 -10.53
CA VAL A 264 -28.47 1.45 -9.58
C VAL A 264 -29.86 1.38 -10.18
N GLU A 265 -30.02 1.76 -11.44
CA GLU A 265 -31.28 1.73 -12.19
C GLU A 265 -31.80 0.29 -12.34
N LYS A 266 -30.95 -0.62 -12.80
CA LYS A 266 -31.29 -2.03 -13.01
C LYS A 266 -31.63 -2.76 -11.70
N ALA A 267 -30.99 -2.38 -10.59
CA ALA A 267 -31.30 -2.92 -9.26
C ALA A 267 -32.65 -2.40 -8.73
N LEU A 268 -33.01 -1.14 -9.01
CA LEU A 268 -34.32 -0.61 -8.66
C LEU A 268 -35.45 -1.25 -9.46
N GLU A 269 -35.25 -1.46 -10.77
CA GLU A 269 -36.24 -2.12 -11.64
C GLU A 269 -36.51 -3.55 -11.21
N ARG A 270 -35.45 -4.33 -10.94
CA ARG A 270 -35.58 -5.73 -10.49
C ARG A 270 -36.30 -5.91 -9.15
N ASN A 271 -36.21 -4.89 -8.28
CA ASN A 271 -36.89 -4.90 -6.99
C ASN A 271 -38.20 -4.12 -7.00
N ASN A 272 -38.76 -3.81 -8.17
CA ASN A 272 -39.99 -3.04 -8.33
C ASN A 272 -40.00 -1.73 -7.52
N GLY A 273 -38.86 -1.02 -7.50
CA GLY A 273 -38.68 0.24 -6.78
C GLY A 273 -38.46 0.11 -5.27
N ASN A 274 -38.39 -1.09 -4.71
CA ASN A 274 -38.15 -1.28 -3.28
C ASN A 274 -36.68 -0.97 -2.92
N ARG A 275 -36.43 0.26 -2.47
CA ARG A 275 -35.10 0.81 -2.19
C ARG A 275 -34.30 0.01 -1.17
N LYS A 276 -34.94 -0.53 -0.12
CA LYS A 276 -34.23 -1.36 0.88
C LYS A 276 -33.72 -2.66 0.28
N LYS A 277 -34.53 -3.29 -0.57
CA LYS A 277 -34.14 -4.52 -1.26
C LYS A 277 -33.08 -4.25 -2.33
N ALA A 278 -33.19 -3.15 -3.07
CA ALA A 278 -32.19 -2.73 -4.04
C ALA A 278 -30.84 -2.36 -3.39
N ALA A 279 -30.84 -1.73 -2.21
CA ALA A 279 -29.62 -1.38 -1.48
C ALA A 279 -28.92 -2.64 -0.99
N LEU A 280 -29.71 -3.58 -0.48
CA LEU A 280 -29.25 -4.89 -0.06
C LEU A 280 -28.67 -5.70 -1.23
N GLU A 281 -29.30 -5.66 -2.41
CA GLU A 281 -28.80 -6.31 -3.64
C GLU A 281 -27.46 -5.71 -4.11
N LEU A 282 -27.32 -4.39 -4.02
CA LEU A 282 -26.08 -3.70 -4.37
C LEU A 282 -25.00 -3.74 -3.28
N GLY A 283 -25.29 -4.36 -2.13
CA GLY A 283 -24.35 -4.49 -1.01
C GLY A 283 -23.95 -3.16 -0.36
N ILE A 284 -24.77 -2.12 -0.53
CA ILE A 284 -24.55 -0.78 0.03
C ILE A 284 -25.61 -0.46 1.08
N SER A 285 -25.31 0.46 2.00
CA SER A 285 -26.30 0.89 2.98
C SER A 285 -27.46 1.65 2.31
N ASP A 286 -28.67 1.57 2.88
CA ASP A 286 -29.86 2.29 2.41
C ASP A 286 -29.57 3.78 2.18
N ARG A 287 -28.79 4.40 3.07
CA ARG A 287 -28.37 5.82 2.98
C ARG A 287 -27.47 6.07 1.76
N THR A 288 -26.61 5.12 1.41
CA THR A 288 -25.71 5.23 0.26
C THR A 288 -26.48 5.04 -1.04
N LEU A 289 -27.44 4.12 -1.08
CA LEU A 289 -28.33 3.97 -2.22
C LEU A 289 -29.14 5.26 -2.42
N TYR A 290 -29.76 5.79 -1.38
CA TYR A 290 -30.54 7.03 -1.46
C TYR A 290 -29.71 8.20 -2.01
N ARG A 291 -28.46 8.34 -1.55
CA ARG A 291 -27.55 9.37 -2.07
C ARG A 291 -27.25 9.18 -3.55
N ARG A 292 -27.01 7.94 -4.01
CA ARG A 292 -26.74 7.63 -5.42
C ARG A 292 -27.96 7.83 -6.31
N ILE A 293 -29.16 7.49 -5.84
CA ILE A 293 -30.42 7.75 -6.56
C ILE A 293 -30.60 9.25 -6.80
N ARG A 294 -30.42 10.08 -5.76
CA ARG A 294 -30.45 11.54 -5.91
C ARG A 294 -29.37 12.08 -6.85
N GLN A 295 -28.14 11.57 -6.71
CA GLN A 295 -27.02 12.01 -7.52
C GLN A 295 -27.21 11.69 -9.01
N TYR A 296 -27.88 10.58 -9.33
CA TYR A 296 -28.14 10.16 -10.70
C TYR A 296 -29.50 10.59 -11.24
N GLY A 297 -30.30 11.31 -10.44
CA GLY A 297 -31.63 11.78 -10.84
C GLY A 297 -32.64 10.65 -11.06
N LEU A 298 -32.51 9.53 -10.34
CA LEU A 298 -33.36 8.33 -10.47
C LEU A 298 -34.54 8.31 -9.47
N ASP A 299 -34.87 9.46 -8.88
CA ASP A 299 -36.05 9.59 -8.02
C ASP A 299 -37.31 9.58 -8.89
N LYS A 300 -38.15 8.55 -8.75
CA LYS A 300 -39.50 8.53 -9.32
C LYS A 300 -40.44 9.35 -8.42
N ASP A 301 -41.21 10.25 -9.02
CA ASP A 301 -42.43 10.84 -8.42
C ASP A 301 -43.45 9.75 -8.04
#